data_AF-A0A1F4CQI0-F1
#
_entry.id   AF-A0A1F4CQI0-F1
#
_cell.length_a   1.000
_cell.length_b   1.000
_cell.length_c   1.000
_cell.angle_alpha   90.00
_cell.angle_beta   90.00
_cell.angle_gamma   90.00
#
_symmetry.space_group_name_H-M   'P 1'
#
loop_
_entity.id
_entity.type
_entity.pdbx_description
1 polymer ?
#
loop_
_entity_poly.entity_id
_entity_poly.type
_entity_poly.pdbx_seq_one_letter_code
_entity_poly.pdbx_strand_id
1 'polypeptide(L)'
;MDTTTRQLIDYATGVEFSRLPSEVVHECKRRLIDTFACALGAYNEPLSYGASGREVACVLGAEKLLRLSRDQMGNAVSLALAPNMALVHARRGELSGWKGCAAANASRNAVFAALLAQDGFTGPPAVFEGSSGL
;
A
#
# COMPACT_ATOMS: atom_id res chain seq x y z
N MET A 1 17.20 -1.75 7.52
CA MET A 1 15.98 -2.44 7.05
C MET A 1 15.94 -3.86 7.61
N ASP A 2 14.80 -4.29 8.17
CA ASP A 2 14.60 -5.66 8.69
C ASP A 2 14.46 -6.71 7.56
N THR A 3 14.38 -7.99 7.93
CA THR A 3 14.35 -9.11 6.97
C THR A 3 13.05 -9.14 6.18
N THR A 4 11.92 -8.94 6.84
CA THR A 4 10.59 -8.91 6.23
C THR A 4 10.48 -7.81 5.17
N THR A 5 10.88 -6.59 5.51
CA THR A 5 10.91 -5.46 4.56
C THR A 5 11.81 -5.78 3.35
N ARG A 6 12.98 -6.38 3.59
CA ARG A 6 13.90 -6.80 2.51
C ARG A 6 13.25 -7.82 1.57
N GLN A 7 12.63 -8.86 2.11
CA GLN A 7 11.97 -9.91 1.31
C GLN A 7 10.84 -9.34 0.45
N LEU A 8 10.05 -8.42 1.00
CA LEU A 8 8.97 -7.74 0.28
C LEU A 8 9.51 -6.89 -0.87
N ILE A 9 10.59 -6.14 -0.64
CA ILE A 9 11.25 -5.33 -1.67
C ILE A 9 11.91 -6.22 -2.73
N ASP A 10 12.58 -7.30 -2.34
CA ASP A 10 13.18 -8.28 -3.26
C ASP A 10 12.11 -8.88 -4.19
N TYR A 11 10.96 -9.28 -3.63
CA TYR A 11 9.82 -9.73 -4.41
C TYR A 11 9.32 -8.65 -5.38
N ALA A 12 9.00 -7.45 -4.88
CA ALA A 12 8.46 -6.36 -5.70
C ALA A 12 9.43 -5.91 -6.81
N THR A 13 10.73 -5.91 -6.52
CA THR A 13 11.77 -5.53 -7.49
C THR A 13 12.01 -6.62 -8.52
N GLY A 14 11.84 -7.90 -8.18
CA GLY A 14 12.03 -9.05 -9.08
C GLY A 14 10.88 -9.33 -10.06
N VAL A 15 9.73 -8.69 -9.90
CA VAL A 15 8.59 -8.84 -10.84
C VAL A 15 8.86 -8.07 -12.14
N GLU A 16 8.87 -8.79 -13.26
CA GLU A 16 8.93 -8.26 -14.63
C GLU A 16 7.66 -8.63 -15.39
N PHE A 17 7.07 -7.66 -16.09
CA PHE A 17 5.81 -7.87 -16.83
C PHE A 17 5.90 -9.02 -17.85
N SER A 18 7.03 -9.15 -18.54
CA SER A 18 7.29 -10.20 -19.53
C SER A 18 7.27 -11.62 -18.96
N ARG A 19 7.44 -11.76 -17.64
CA ARG A 19 7.46 -13.05 -16.95
C ARG A 19 6.11 -13.40 -16.31
N LEU A 20 5.12 -12.51 -16.41
CA LEU A 20 3.80 -12.75 -15.84
C LEU A 20 2.99 -13.71 -16.73
N PRO A 21 2.37 -14.76 -16.16
CA PRO A 21 1.42 -15.59 -16.90
C PRO A 21 0.28 -14.76 -17.50
N SER A 22 -0.19 -15.13 -18.69
CA SER A 22 -1.24 -14.40 -19.41
C SER A 22 -2.55 -14.32 -18.60
N GLU A 23 -2.86 -15.35 -17.82
CA GLU A 23 -3.99 -15.37 -16.88
C GLU A 23 -3.84 -14.29 -15.80
N VAL A 24 -2.65 -14.12 -15.22
CA VAL A 24 -2.38 -13.09 -14.19
C VAL A 24 -2.56 -11.70 -14.79
N VAL A 25 -2.02 -11.47 -15.98
CA VAL A 25 -2.20 -10.20 -16.71
C VAL A 25 -3.67 -9.92 -17.00
N HIS A 26 -4.43 -10.95 -17.40
CA HIS A 26 -5.86 -10.83 -17.66
C HIS A 26 -6.65 -10.46 -16.40
N GLU A 27 -6.39 -11.15 -15.28
CA GLU A 27 -7.03 -10.86 -14.00
C GLU A 27 -6.66 -9.46 -13.48
N CYS A 28 -5.41 -9.02 -13.65
CA CYS A 28 -5.00 -7.64 -13.33
C CYS A 28 -5.79 -6.61 -14.13
N LYS A 29 -5.96 -6.81 -15.45
CA LYS A 29 -6.78 -5.92 -16.29
C LYS A 29 -8.23 -5.89 -15.81
N ARG A 30 -8.81 -7.06 -15.48
CA ARG A 30 -10.17 -7.15 -14.95
C ARG A 30 -10.31 -6.37 -13.64
N ARG A 31 -9.32 -6.48 -12.73
CA ARG A 31 -9.35 -5.76 -11.45
C ARG A 31 -9.24 -4.25 -11.61
N LEU A 32 -8.50 -3.77 -12.60
CA LEU A 32 -8.45 -2.34 -12.91
C LEU A 32 -9.83 -1.83 -13.35
N ILE A 33 -10.46 -2.53 -14.29
CA ILE A 33 -11.79 -2.17 -14.80
C ILE A 33 -12.83 -2.21 -13.66
N ASP A 34 -12.82 -3.28 -12.86
CA ASP A 34 -13.68 -3.45 -11.69
C ASP A 34 -13.53 -2.30 -10.68
N THR A 35 -12.29 -1.89 -10.41
CA THR A 35 -12.00 -0.76 -9.52
C THR A 35 -12.60 0.55 -10.04
N PHE A 36 -12.42 0.85 -11.33
CA PHE A 36 -13.01 2.04 -11.94
C PHE A 36 -14.54 1.98 -11.94
N ALA A 37 -15.13 0.84 -12.26
CA ALA A 37 -16.58 0.65 -12.24
C ALA A 37 -17.14 0.87 -10.83
N CYS A 38 -16.49 0.33 -9.80
CA CYS A 38 -16.89 0.56 -8.41
C CYS A 38 -16.77 2.04 -8.02
N ALA A 39 -15.67 2.70 -8.38
CA ALA A 39 -15.48 4.12 -8.08
C ALA A 39 -16.53 5.01 -8.76
N LEU A 40 -16.86 4.73 -10.02
CA LEU A 40 -17.90 5.44 -10.77
C LEU A 40 -19.30 5.18 -10.19
N GLY A 41 -19.63 3.93 -9.89
CA GLY A 41 -20.91 3.57 -9.27
C GLY A 41 -21.10 4.18 -7.87
N ALA A 42 -19.99 4.38 -7.16
CA ALA A 42 -19.96 5.00 -5.84
C ALA A 42 -19.96 6.54 -5.85
N TYR A 43 -19.79 7.20 -7.01
CA TYR A 43 -19.45 8.62 -7.08
C TYR A 43 -20.45 9.55 -6.37
N ASN A 44 -21.74 9.19 -6.40
CA ASN A 44 -22.81 9.94 -5.76
C ASN A 44 -23.32 9.30 -4.45
N GLU A 45 -22.67 8.23 -3.97
CA GLU A 45 -23.07 7.55 -2.74
C GLU A 45 -22.47 8.26 -1.51
N PRO A 46 -23.21 8.38 -0.39
CA PRO A 46 -22.62 8.80 0.87
C PRO A 46 -21.57 7.77 1.32
N LEU A 47 -20.31 8.20 1.40
CA LEU A 47 -19.11 7.46 1.86
C LEU A 47 -19.19 5.92 1.73
N SER A 48 -18.72 5.40 0.59
CA SER A 48 -18.78 3.98 0.25
C SER A 48 -18.06 3.06 1.24
N TYR A 49 -18.78 2.06 1.74
CA TYR A 49 -18.32 1.15 2.80
C TYR A 49 -17.38 0.01 2.32
N GLY A 50 -16.12 0.28 1.97
CA GLY A 50 -15.08 -0.77 1.79
C GLY A 50 -13.71 -0.19 1.40
N ALA A 51 -12.51 -0.68 1.78
CA ALA A 51 -11.98 -1.91 2.38
C ALA A 51 -10.67 -1.59 3.17
N SER A 52 -10.02 -2.54 3.88
CA SER A 52 -8.70 -2.39 4.55
C SER A 52 -7.69 -3.42 4.08
N GLY A 53 -6.39 -3.09 4.26
CA GLY A 53 -5.29 -4.08 4.29
C GLY A 53 -4.35 -4.04 3.09
N ARG A 54 -4.05 -2.85 2.53
CA ARG A 54 -3.29 -2.72 1.27
C ARG A 54 -2.03 -1.87 1.35
N GLU A 55 -1.68 -1.33 2.52
CA GLU A 55 -0.63 -0.30 2.67
C GLU A 55 0.71 -0.74 2.08
N VAL A 56 1.18 -1.94 2.44
CA VAL A 56 2.43 -2.51 1.91
C VAL A 56 2.40 -2.71 0.40
N ALA A 57 1.28 -3.19 -0.16
CA ALA A 57 1.15 -3.39 -1.61
C ALA A 57 1.10 -2.05 -2.36
N CYS A 58 0.39 -1.06 -1.81
CA CYS A 58 0.30 0.28 -2.38
C CYS A 58 1.66 0.99 -2.39
N VAL A 59 2.42 0.90 -1.30
CA VAL A 59 3.73 1.56 -1.20
C VAL A 59 4.74 0.90 -2.13
N LEU A 60 4.88 -0.43 -2.12
CA LEU A 60 5.79 -1.15 -3.04
C LEU A 60 5.45 -0.91 -4.51
N GLY A 61 4.15 -0.82 -4.84
CA GLY A 61 3.69 -0.48 -6.19
C GLY A 61 4.10 0.94 -6.60
N ALA A 62 3.87 1.93 -5.73
CA ALA A 62 4.24 3.32 -5.97
C ALA A 62 5.77 3.48 -6.11
N GLU A 63 6.53 2.89 -5.20
CA GLU A 63 7.99 2.92 -5.21
C GLU A 63 8.59 2.31 -6.49
N LYS A 64 8.03 1.17 -6.95
CA LYS A 64 8.45 0.52 -8.20
C LYS A 64 8.17 1.40 -9.41
N LEU A 65 7.02 2.07 -9.46
CA LEU A 65 6.67 3.02 -10.52
C LEU A 65 7.56 4.26 -10.50
N LEU A 66 7.91 4.75 -9.32
CA LEU A 66 8.82 5.88 -9.09
C LEU A 66 10.31 5.50 -9.24
N ARG A 67 10.61 4.21 -9.43
CA ARG A 67 11.96 3.67 -9.61
C ARG A 67 12.90 3.98 -8.44
N LEU A 68 12.38 3.88 -7.22
CA LEU A 68 13.19 4.12 -6.02
C LEU A 68 14.29 3.05 -5.85
N SER A 69 15.40 3.44 -5.21
CA SER A 69 16.44 2.51 -4.81
C SER A 69 15.96 1.60 -3.67
N ARG A 70 16.61 0.45 -3.45
CA ARG A 70 16.24 -0.48 -2.37
C ARG A 70 16.22 0.19 -0.98
N ASP A 71 17.14 1.11 -0.72
CA ASP A 71 17.19 1.84 0.55
C ASP A 71 16.04 2.84 0.66
N GLN A 72 15.70 3.54 -0.43
CA GLN A 72 14.53 4.42 -0.46
C GLN A 72 13.23 3.64 -0.27
N MET A 73 13.10 2.46 -0.89
CA MET A 73 11.96 1.56 -0.69
C MET A 73 11.82 1.14 0.77
N GLY A 74 12.91 0.77 1.44
CA GLY A 74 12.90 0.43 2.86
C GLY A 74 12.42 1.59 3.74
N ASN A 75 12.87 2.81 3.44
CA ASN A 75 12.41 4.01 4.14
C ASN A 75 10.93 4.31 3.88
N ALA A 76 10.47 4.20 2.63
CA ALA A 76 9.08 4.44 2.25
C ALA A 76 8.12 3.43 2.92
N VAL A 77 8.47 2.15 2.99
CA VAL A 77 7.69 1.14 3.75
C VAL A 77 7.56 1.56 5.22
N SER A 78 8.65 1.93 5.87
CA SER A 78 8.61 2.39 7.27
C SER A 78 7.79 3.67 7.46
N LEU A 79 7.93 4.66 6.57
CA LEU A 79 7.19 5.92 6.60
C LEU A 79 5.69 5.73 6.32
N ALA A 80 5.33 4.72 5.52
CA ALA A 80 3.95 4.37 5.25
C ALA A 80 3.30 3.60 6.41
N LEU A 81 4.02 2.67 7.04
CA LEU A 81 3.46 1.79 8.07
C LEU A 81 3.39 2.41 9.45
N ALA A 82 4.51 2.93 9.95
CA ALA A 82 4.65 3.31 11.36
C ALA A 82 3.56 4.30 11.85
N PRO A 83 3.17 5.34 11.09
CA PRO A 83 2.15 6.29 11.55
C PRO A 83 0.71 5.92 11.16
N ASN A 84 0.47 4.88 10.35
CA ASN A 84 -0.83 4.69 9.69
C ASN A 84 -1.53 3.37 9.99
N MET A 85 -1.05 2.57 10.93
CA MET A 85 -1.70 1.31 11.29
C MET A 85 -3.15 1.52 11.76
N ALA A 86 -4.08 1.03 10.96
CA ALA A 86 -5.49 1.11 11.27
C ALA A 86 -5.89 0.11 12.37
N LEU A 87 -6.52 0.60 13.43
CA LEU A 87 -7.08 -0.25 14.48
C LEU A 87 -8.26 -1.08 13.94
N VAL A 88 -8.33 -2.37 14.33
CA VAL A 88 -9.43 -3.28 13.94
C VAL A 88 -10.80 -2.77 14.39
N HIS A 89 -10.84 -1.92 15.42
CA HIS A 89 -12.07 -1.31 15.92
C HIS A 89 -12.80 -0.50 14.84
N ALA A 90 -12.10 0.10 13.87
CA ALA A 90 -12.71 0.77 12.72
C ALA A 90 -13.56 -0.16 11.83
N ARG A 91 -13.61 -1.47 12.15
CA ARG A 91 -14.32 -2.52 11.40
C ARG A 91 -15.16 -3.44 12.28
N ARG A 92 -15.36 -3.14 13.56
CA ARG A 92 -16.19 -3.94 14.47
C ARG A 92 -17.19 -3.04 15.19
N GLY A 93 -18.40 -3.57 15.42
CA GLY A 93 -19.47 -2.82 16.08
C GLY A 93 -20.08 -1.75 15.16
N GLU A 94 -20.33 -0.56 15.70
CA GLU A 94 -20.88 0.56 14.94
C GLU A 94 -19.83 1.14 13.99
N LEU A 95 -20.17 1.25 12.71
CA LEU A 95 -19.23 1.63 11.66
C LEU A 95 -19.42 3.10 11.28
N SER A 96 -18.39 3.90 11.50
CA SER A 96 -18.36 5.29 11.02
C SER A 96 -18.04 5.36 9.52
N GLY A 97 -18.27 6.52 8.91
CA GLY A 97 -17.89 6.79 7.52
C GLY A 97 -16.39 6.60 7.23
N TRP A 98 -15.54 6.61 8.27
CA TRP A 98 -14.12 6.31 8.14
C TRP A 98 -13.83 4.92 7.54
N LYS A 99 -14.72 3.94 7.76
CA LYS A 99 -14.59 2.60 7.17
C LYS A 99 -14.40 2.65 5.65
N GLY A 100 -15.08 3.59 4.98
CA GLY A 100 -15.01 3.80 3.54
C GLY A 100 -13.74 4.49 3.08
N CYS A 101 -13.19 5.39 3.90
CA CYS A 101 -11.99 6.14 3.57
C CYS A 101 -10.69 5.38 3.83
N ALA A 102 -10.72 4.31 4.63
CA ALA A 102 -9.51 3.61 5.08
C ALA A 102 -8.58 3.17 3.93
N ALA A 103 -9.12 2.58 2.84
CA ALA A 103 -8.31 2.18 1.68
C ALA A 103 -7.71 3.38 0.93
N ALA A 104 -8.49 4.46 0.76
CA ALA A 104 -8.03 5.67 0.10
C ALA A 104 -6.93 6.36 0.93
N ASN A 105 -7.09 6.41 2.25
CA ASN A 105 -6.10 6.93 3.19
C ASN A 105 -4.78 6.15 3.11
N ALA A 106 -4.86 4.81 3.12
CA ALA A 106 -3.70 3.95 2.92
C ALA A 106 -2.97 4.24 1.60
N SER A 107 -3.72 4.36 0.51
CA SER A 107 -3.16 4.63 -0.83
C SER A 107 -2.51 6.02 -0.88
N ARG A 108 -3.16 7.04 -0.32
CA ARG A 108 -2.62 8.41 -0.22
C ARG A 108 -1.31 8.42 0.57
N ASN A 109 -1.30 7.78 1.73
CA ASN A 109 -0.14 7.77 2.62
C ASN A 109 1.03 6.99 2.01
N ALA A 110 0.76 5.91 1.28
CA ALA A 110 1.77 5.17 0.54
C ALA A 110 2.47 6.02 -0.53
N VAL A 111 1.70 6.75 -1.35
CA VAL A 111 2.27 7.67 -2.36
C VAL A 111 3.10 8.76 -1.68
N PHE A 112 2.57 9.35 -0.61
CA PHE A 112 3.28 10.39 0.13
C PHE A 112 4.60 9.88 0.74
N ALA A 113 4.60 8.68 1.36
CA ALA A 113 5.78 8.06 1.91
C ALA A 113 6.85 7.77 0.84
N ALA A 114 6.44 7.29 -0.34
CA ALA A 114 7.33 7.05 -1.46
C ALA A 114 7.99 8.34 -1.96
N LEU A 115 7.23 9.44 -2.05
CA LEU A 115 7.76 10.76 -2.42
C LEU A 115 8.75 11.29 -1.38
N LEU A 116 8.43 11.17 -0.08
CA LEU A 116 9.35 11.56 1.00
C LEU A 116 10.68 10.78 0.92
N ALA A 117 10.61 9.47 0.73
CA ALA A 117 11.81 8.65 0.59
C ALA A 117 12.59 8.95 -0.70
N GLN A 118 11.89 9.31 -1.78
CA GLN A 118 12.53 9.77 -3.02
C GLN A 118 13.39 11.01 -2.77
N ASP A 119 12.91 11.94 -1.94
CA ASP A 119 13.62 13.15 -1.51
C ASP A 119 14.64 12.90 -0.38
N GLY A 120 14.90 11.64 -0.02
CA GLY A 120 15.92 11.26 0.95
C GLY A 120 15.46 11.27 2.41
N PHE A 121 14.16 11.40 2.68
CA PHE A 121 13.63 11.31 4.03
C PHE A 121 13.69 9.86 4.53
N THR A 122 14.15 9.66 5.76
CA THR A 122 14.34 8.32 6.34
C THR A 122 13.20 7.92 7.27
N GLY A 123 12.83 6.64 7.23
CA GLY A 123 11.85 6.04 8.14
C GLY A 123 12.49 5.33 9.33
N PRO A 124 11.71 4.98 10.37
CA PRO A 124 12.21 4.19 11.49
C PRO A 124 12.72 2.82 10.99
N PRO A 125 13.90 2.37 11.44
CA PRO A 125 14.40 1.06 11.04
C PRO A 125 13.61 -0.06 11.72
N ALA A 126 13.61 -1.24 11.09
CA ALA A 126 13.05 -2.46 11.64
C ALA A 126 11.55 -2.36 12.01
N VAL A 127 10.72 -1.86 11.08
CA VAL A 127 9.29 -1.59 11.33
C VAL A 127 8.49 -2.87 11.60
N PHE A 128 8.94 -4.02 11.10
CA PHE A 128 8.36 -5.33 11.44
C PHE A 128 9.10 -5.99 12.61
N GLU A 129 10.40 -6.23 12.47
CA GLU A 129 11.14 -7.12 13.40
C GLU A 129 11.79 -6.40 14.60
N GLY A 130 11.64 -5.08 14.71
CA GLY A 130 12.20 -4.31 15.81
C GLY A 130 11.54 -4.63 17.15
N SER A 131 12.17 -4.26 18.26
CA SER A 131 11.62 -4.49 19.62
C SER A 131 10.25 -3.83 19.86
N SER A 132 9.93 -2.80 19.06
CA SER A 132 8.63 -2.13 19.03
C SER A 132 8.00 -2.18 17.63
N GLY A 133 8.39 -3.17 16.82
CA GLY A 133 7.86 -3.43 15.48
C GLY A 133 6.54 -4.19 15.51
N LEU A 134 6.01 -4.44 14.31
CA LEU A 134 4.76 -5.14 14.03
C LEU A 134 4.77 -6.64 14.38
#